data_AF-A0A1H6TXV7-F1
#
_entry.id   AF-A0A1H6TXV7-F1
#
_cell.length_a   1.000
_cell.length_b   1.000
_cell.length_c   1.000
_cell.angle_alpha   90.00
_cell.angle_beta   90.00
_cell.angle_gamma   90.00
#
_symmetry.space_group_name_H-M   'P 1'
#
loop_
_entity.id
_entity.type
_entity.pdbx_description
1 polymer ?
#
loop_
_entity_poly.entity_id
_entity_poly.type
_entity_poly.pdbx_seq_one_letter_code
_entity_poly.pdbx_strand_id
1 'polypeptide(L)'
;MRREQFDLDVRNHEWVDTDNDPRQPLARISVTGTTEQLQSRLKGADGDRLSADMIDVAFRLTESMDDDPTADGVVSVANRLTGDFIFETNEDADDVFQFIHAAREYGRETNTSDRYRIEIVVDGETVTYDKGTFLVYDEEGDLLRAQSLIPSGVEL
;
A
#
# COMPACT_ATOMS: atom_id res chain seq x y z
N MET A 1 -14.63 11.30 -20.78
CA MET A 1 -14.49 10.14 -19.86
C MET A 1 -14.08 10.69 -18.50
N ARG A 2 -14.81 10.37 -17.43
CA ARG A 2 -14.34 10.66 -16.07
C ARG A 2 -13.36 9.55 -15.66
N ARG A 3 -12.19 9.93 -15.18
CA ARG A 3 -11.17 9.02 -14.64
C ARG A 3 -11.64 8.48 -13.28
N GLU A 4 -11.22 7.26 -12.95
CA GLU A 4 -11.38 6.70 -11.61
C GLU A 4 -10.77 7.67 -10.58
N GLN A 5 -11.51 7.94 -9.51
CA GLN A 5 -11.03 8.69 -8.35
C GLN A 5 -10.96 7.72 -7.18
N PHE A 6 -9.89 7.84 -6.42
CA PHE A 6 -9.58 6.95 -5.33
C PHE A 6 -9.35 7.77 -4.07
N ASP A 7 -9.86 7.26 -2.97
CA ASP A 7 -9.69 7.85 -1.64
C ASP A 7 -9.01 6.79 -0.76
N LEU A 8 -7.91 7.17 -0.10
CA LEU A 8 -7.22 6.32 0.87
C LEU A 8 -7.63 6.71 2.30
N ASP A 9 -8.06 5.71 3.06
CA ASP A 9 -8.41 5.84 4.49
C ASP A 9 -7.54 4.86 5.29
N VAL A 10 -6.57 5.40 6.03
CA VAL A 10 -5.66 4.61 6.87
C VAL A 10 -6.16 4.52 8.30
N ARG A 11 -6.07 3.31 8.89
CA ARG A 11 -6.53 3.02 10.25
C ARG A 11 -5.55 2.15 11.00
N ASN A 12 -5.72 2.09 12.32
CA ASN A 12 -4.97 1.20 13.20
C ASN A 12 -3.44 1.41 13.10
N HIS A 13 -2.98 2.64 12.89
CA HIS A 13 -1.55 2.96 12.94
C HIS A 13 -1.17 3.60 14.29
N GLU A 14 -2.08 4.38 14.89
CA GLU A 14 -1.86 5.14 16.13
C GLU A 14 -1.51 4.28 17.36
N TRP A 15 -1.78 2.96 17.34
CA TRP A 15 -1.52 2.11 18.49
C TRP A 15 -0.03 2.08 18.86
N VAL A 16 0.86 2.26 17.88
CA VAL A 16 2.32 2.23 18.08
C VAL A 16 2.82 3.33 19.00
N ASP A 17 2.11 4.46 19.02
CA ASP A 17 2.43 5.63 19.84
C ASP A 17 1.68 5.61 21.19
N THR A 18 1.03 4.49 21.52
CA THR A 18 0.19 4.34 22.71
C THR A 18 0.47 3.01 23.42
N ASP A 19 0.11 2.90 24.70
CA ASP A 19 0.15 1.61 25.44
C ASP A 19 -1.02 0.66 25.08
N ASN A 20 -1.57 0.76 23.87
CA ASN A 20 -2.67 -0.10 23.42
C ASN A 20 -2.16 -1.42 22.85
N ASP A 21 -3.03 -2.44 22.83
CA ASP A 21 -2.73 -3.72 22.17
C ASP A 21 -2.38 -3.53 20.68
N PRO A 22 -1.46 -4.33 20.12
CA PRO A 22 -1.11 -4.28 18.71
C PRO A 22 -2.33 -4.45 17.80
N ARG A 23 -2.50 -3.55 16.83
CA ARG A 23 -3.58 -3.61 15.84
C ARG A 23 -2.99 -3.60 14.43
N GLN A 24 -3.46 -4.49 13.56
CA GLN A 24 -2.99 -4.54 12.17
C GLN A 24 -3.37 -3.24 11.45
N PRO A 25 -2.40 -2.48 10.90
CA PRO A 25 -2.70 -1.30 10.09
C PRO A 25 -3.52 -1.68 8.86
N LEU A 26 -4.50 -0.83 8.54
CA LEU A 26 -5.43 -1.03 7.44
C LEU A 26 -5.40 0.18 6.52
N ALA A 27 -5.13 -0.06 5.24
CA ALA A 27 -5.26 0.90 4.15
C ALA A 27 -6.54 0.57 3.36
N ARG A 28 -7.59 1.38 3.52
CA ARG A 28 -8.85 1.19 2.81
C ARG A 28 -8.92 2.14 1.62
N ILE A 29 -8.96 1.58 0.42
CA ILE A 29 -9.06 2.30 -0.85
C ILE A 29 -10.51 2.25 -1.31
N SER A 30 -11.16 3.41 -1.37
CA SER A 30 -12.52 3.52 -1.90
C SER A 30 -12.47 4.12 -3.30
N VAL A 31 -13.26 3.55 -4.22
CA VAL A 31 -13.22 3.97 -5.63
C VAL A 31 -14.56 4.58 -6.03
N THR A 32 -14.50 5.75 -6.64
CA THR A 32 -15.67 6.43 -7.19
C THR A 32 -15.51 6.65 -8.69
N GLY A 33 -16.64 6.66 -9.41
CA GLY A 33 -16.66 6.83 -10.87
C GLY A 33 -16.83 5.51 -11.62
N THR A 34 -16.13 5.35 -12.75
CA THR A 34 -16.27 4.17 -13.62
C THR A 34 -15.33 3.05 -13.18
N THR A 35 -15.89 2.02 -12.55
CA THR A 35 -15.18 0.93 -11.86
C THR A 35 -14.90 -0.31 -12.72
N GLU A 36 -15.50 -0.41 -13.90
CA GLU A 36 -15.38 -1.60 -14.79
C GLU A 36 -13.92 -1.92 -15.14
N GLN A 37 -13.09 -0.89 -15.34
CA GLN A 37 -11.67 -1.07 -15.64
C GLN A 37 -10.91 -1.57 -14.42
N LEU A 38 -11.11 -0.98 -13.24
CA LEU A 38 -10.54 -1.47 -11.99
C LEU A 38 -10.92 -2.93 -11.71
N GLN A 39 -12.18 -3.31 -11.91
CA GLN A 39 -12.60 -4.71 -11.74
C GLN A 39 -11.82 -5.65 -12.66
N SER A 40 -11.54 -5.24 -13.89
CA SER A 40 -10.71 -5.99 -14.82
C SER A 40 -9.25 -6.05 -14.37
N ARG A 41 -8.69 -4.95 -13.82
CA ARG A 41 -7.31 -4.90 -13.32
C ARG A 41 -7.10 -5.75 -12.07
N LEU A 42 -8.16 -6.00 -11.30
CA LEU A 42 -8.16 -6.88 -10.13
C LEU A 42 -8.27 -8.37 -10.49
N LYS A 43 -8.21 -8.72 -11.77
CA LYS A 43 -8.27 -10.10 -12.25
C LYS A 43 -6.97 -10.54 -12.91
N GLY A 44 -6.61 -11.80 -12.71
CA GLY A 44 -5.51 -12.47 -13.39
C GLY A 44 -5.85 -12.86 -14.82
N ALA A 45 -4.87 -13.45 -15.51
CA ALA A 45 -5.01 -13.89 -16.91
C ALA A 45 -6.02 -15.04 -17.08
N ASP A 46 -6.29 -15.79 -16.02
CA ASP A 46 -7.33 -16.82 -15.90
C ASP A 46 -8.74 -16.25 -15.65
N GLY A 47 -8.84 -14.95 -15.35
CA GLY A 47 -10.09 -14.26 -15.02
C GLY A 47 -10.47 -14.34 -13.55
N ASP A 48 -9.68 -15.03 -12.73
CA ASP A 48 -9.84 -15.11 -11.28
C ASP A 48 -9.32 -13.83 -10.61
N ARG A 49 -9.74 -13.56 -9.37
CA ARG A 49 -9.23 -12.40 -8.61
C ARG A 49 -7.74 -12.59 -8.32
N LEU A 50 -6.96 -11.52 -8.44
CA LEU A 50 -5.57 -11.53 -8.00
C LEU A 50 -5.49 -11.90 -6.52
N SER A 51 -4.50 -12.71 -6.15
CA SER A 51 -4.16 -12.99 -4.75
C SER A 51 -3.19 -11.94 -4.21
N ALA A 52 -3.00 -11.93 -2.88
CA ALA A 52 -2.11 -10.96 -2.22
C ALA A 52 -0.65 -11.01 -2.70
N ASP A 53 -0.16 -12.18 -3.12
CA ASP A 53 1.19 -12.37 -3.66
C ASP A 53 1.34 -11.92 -5.12
N MET A 54 0.23 -11.70 -5.84
CA MET A 54 0.19 -11.22 -7.22
C MET A 54 0.10 -9.71 -7.33
N ILE A 55 0.07 -8.99 -6.20
CA ILE A 55 0.09 -7.53 -6.18
C ILE A 55 1.30 -7.01 -5.43
N ASP A 56 1.86 -5.91 -5.92
CA ASP A 56 2.90 -5.13 -5.24
C ASP A 56 2.34 -3.80 -4.79
N VAL A 57 2.87 -3.32 -3.67
CA VAL A 57 2.48 -2.05 -3.05
C VAL A 57 3.75 -1.24 -2.86
N ALA A 58 3.74 -0.03 -3.39
CA ALA A 58 4.89 0.85 -3.31
C ALA A 58 4.48 2.29 -3.05
N PHE A 59 5.40 3.06 -2.47
CA PHE A 59 5.35 4.50 -2.38
C PHE A 59 6.58 5.07 -3.07
N ARG A 60 6.37 6.07 -3.92
CA ARG A 60 7.45 6.80 -4.57
C ARG A 60 7.32 8.27 -4.22
N LEU A 61 8.35 8.83 -3.60
CA LEU A 61 8.43 10.26 -3.35
C LEU A 61 8.44 11.02 -4.68
N THR A 62 7.74 12.15 -4.73
CA THR A 62 7.77 13.02 -5.91
C THR A 62 8.85 14.10 -5.82
N GLU A 63 9.32 14.37 -4.60
CA GLU A 63 10.34 15.36 -4.28
C GLU A 63 11.28 14.80 -3.21
N SER A 64 12.46 15.40 -3.11
CA SER A 64 13.48 14.97 -2.14
C SER A 64 13.06 15.34 -0.72
N MET A 65 13.14 14.38 0.22
CA MET A 65 12.90 14.66 1.64
C MET A 65 13.94 15.62 2.25
N ASP A 66 15.13 15.71 1.65
CA ASP A 66 16.18 16.64 2.08
C ASP A 66 15.80 18.10 1.77
N ASP A 67 15.02 18.32 0.71
CA ASP A 67 14.55 19.64 0.29
C ASP A 67 13.22 20.01 0.95
N ASP A 68 12.29 19.04 1.07
CA ASP A 68 11.01 19.20 1.76
C ASP A 68 10.71 17.98 2.65
N PRO A 69 10.73 18.11 3.98
CA PRO A 69 10.39 17.01 4.87
C PRO A 69 8.91 16.59 4.78
N THR A 70 8.06 17.43 4.19
CA THR A 70 6.64 17.17 3.91
C THR A 70 6.39 16.80 2.45
N ALA A 71 7.42 16.33 1.74
CA ALA A 71 7.32 15.93 0.34
C ALA A 71 6.18 14.93 0.11
N ASP A 72 5.30 15.23 -0.83
CA ASP A 72 4.27 14.29 -1.25
C ASP A 72 4.90 13.12 -2.05
N GLY A 73 4.17 12.02 -2.12
CA GLY A 73 4.50 10.93 -3.02
C GLY A 73 3.28 10.23 -3.59
N VAL A 74 3.53 9.18 -4.35
CA VAL A 74 2.50 8.37 -4.99
C VAL A 74 2.50 6.99 -4.37
N VAL A 75 1.40 6.62 -3.71
CA VAL A 75 1.13 5.22 -3.35
C VAL A 75 0.55 4.52 -4.57
N SER A 76 1.13 3.37 -4.90
CA SER A 76 0.73 2.55 -6.04
C SER A 76 0.48 1.10 -5.62
N VAL A 77 -0.54 0.51 -6.24
CA VAL A 77 -0.80 -0.92 -6.21
C VAL A 77 -0.71 -1.42 -7.64
N ALA A 78 0.17 -2.39 -7.90
CA ALA A 78 0.43 -2.92 -9.23
C ALA A 78 0.26 -4.43 -9.28
N ASN A 79 -0.10 -4.96 -10.44
CA ASN A 79 0.00 -6.39 -10.71
C ASN A 79 1.48 -6.77 -10.80
N ARG A 80 1.94 -7.65 -9.90
CA ARG A 80 3.34 -8.07 -9.80
C ARG A 80 3.86 -8.74 -11.08
N LEU A 81 2.99 -9.47 -11.79
CA LEU A 81 3.39 -10.24 -12.97
C LEU A 81 3.48 -9.37 -14.22
N THR A 82 2.59 -8.40 -14.38
CA THR A 82 2.54 -7.57 -15.60
C THR A 82 3.17 -6.20 -15.41
N GLY A 83 3.30 -5.71 -14.17
CA GLY A 83 3.69 -4.35 -13.84
C GLY A 83 2.58 -3.32 -14.05
N ASP A 84 1.37 -3.74 -14.45
CA ASP A 84 0.26 -2.81 -14.68
C ASP A 84 -0.26 -2.24 -13.37
N PHE A 85 -0.42 -0.91 -13.32
CA PHE A 85 -1.04 -0.24 -12.19
C PHE A 85 -2.52 -0.63 -12.06
N ILE A 86 -2.89 -1.08 -10.88
CA ILE A 86 -4.27 -1.29 -10.45
C ILE A 86 -4.83 0.03 -9.93
N PHE A 87 -4.02 0.75 -9.15
CA PHE A 87 -4.38 1.99 -8.45
C PHE A 87 -3.14 2.85 -8.18
N GLU A 88 -3.30 4.17 -8.27
CA GLU A 88 -2.34 5.17 -7.80
C GLU A 88 -3.08 6.35 -7.13
N THR A 89 -2.54 6.87 -6.03
CA THR A 89 -3.01 8.08 -5.33
C THR A 89 -1.82 8.88 -4.83
N ASN A 90 -2.01 10.20 -4.73
CA ASN A 90 -1.04 11.08 -4.07
C ASN A 90 -1.30 11.04 -2.58
N GLU A 91 -0.25 10.88 -1.78
CA GLU A 91 -0.33 10.87 -0.31
C GLU A 91 0.81 11.67 0.28
N ASP A 92 0.56 12.19 1.47
CA ASP A 92 1.57 12.80 2.32
C ASP A 92 2.57 11.73 2.78
N ALA A 93 3.87 12.02 2.68
CA ALA A 93 4.90 11.04 3.04
C ALA A 93 4.91 10.70 4.54
N ASP A 94 4.62 11.65 5.43
CA ASP A 94 4.58 11.41 6.87
C ASP A 94 3.47 10.41 7.21
N ASP A 95 2.28 10.55 6.61
CA ASP A 95 1.17 9.62 6.78
C ASP A 95 1.55 8.20 6.32
N VAL A 96 2.22 8.07 5.17
CA VAL A 96 2.69 6.78 4.65
C VAL A 96 3.78 6.18 5.54
N PHE A 97 4.73 6.97 6.02
CA PHE A 97 5.79 6.49 6.90
C PHE A 97 5.25 6.09 8.27
N GLN A 98 4.27 6.81 8.82
CA GLN A 98 3.59 6.42 10.05
C GLN A 98 2.88 5.07 9.88
N PHE A 99 2.19 4.87 8.75
CA PHE A 99 1.56 3.60 8.42
C PHE A 99 2.57 2.45 8.34
N ILE A 100 3.69 2.66 7.63
CA ILE A 100 4.77 1.66 7.50
C ILE A 100 5.40 1.35 8.87
N HIS A 101 5.62 2.37 9.70
CA HIS A 101 6.15 2.19 11.05
C HIS A 101 5.22 1.29 11.88
N ALA A 102 3.93 1.61 11.95
CA ALA A 102 2.95 0.79 12.66
C ALA A 102 2.90 -0.65 12.12
N ALA A 103 3.02 -0.85 10.81
CA ALA A 103 3.01 -2.18 10.21
C ALA A 103 4.25 -2.99 10.57
N ARG A 104 5.42 -2.33 10.61
CA ARG A 104 6.68 -2.93 11.08
C ARG A 104 6.56 -3.39 12.54
N GLU A 105 6.06 -2.53 13.41
CA GLU A 105 5.90 -2.83 14.83
C GLU A 105 4.84 -3.92 15.04
N TYR A 106 3.75 -3.92 14.28
CA TYR A 106 2.72 -4.97 14.33
C TYR A 106 3.31 -6.35 14.01
N GLY A 107 4.09 -6.44 12.93
CA GLY A 107 4.79 -7.68 12.56
C GLY A 107 5.75 -8.17 13.64
N ARG A 108 6.43 -7.23 14.32
CA ARG A 108 7.37 -7.53 15.41
C ARG A 108 6.67 -8.05 16.67
N GLU A 109 5.61 -7.37 17.12
CA GLU A 109 4.87 -7.72 18.34
C GLU A 109 4.05 -9.01 18.19
N THR A 110 3.50 -9.25 16.99
CA THR A 110 2.64 -10.43 16.74
C THR A 110 3.36 -11.59 16.07
N ASN A 111 4.64 -11.40 15.70
CA ASN A 111 5.46 -12.40 15.01
C ASN A 111 4.80 -12.95 13.72
N THR A 112 4.16 -12.06 12.96
CA THR A 112 3.51 -12.38 11.68
C THR A 112 4.26 -11.80 10.48
N SER A 113 4.16 -12.48 9.33
CA SER A 113 4.61 -11.94 8.04
C SER A 113 3.62 -10.93 7.46
N ASP A 114 2.34 -11.00 7.86
CA ASP A 114 1.25 -10.19 7.34
C ASP A 114 1.12 -8.90 8.16
N ARG A 115 1.98 -7.94 7.81
CA ARG A 115 2.23 -6.72 8.59
C ARG A 115 1.12 -5.69 8.50
N TYR A 116 0.38 -5.66 7.40
CA TYR A 116 -0.72 -4.73 7.19
C TYR A 116 -1.77 -5.33 6.25
N ARG A 117 -2.92 -4.66 6.14
CA ARG A 117 -4.02 -5.04 5.29
C ARG A 117 -4.38 -3.93 4.31
N ILE A 118 -4.70 -4.32 3.08
CA ILE A 118 -5.34 -3.46 2.09
C ILE A 118 -6.78 -3.93 1.89
N GLU A 119 -7.73 -3.00 1.88
CA GLU A 119 -9.10 -3.24 1.46
C GLU A 119 -9.42 -2.34 0.26
N ILE A 120 -9.77 -2.93 -0.88
CA ILE A 120 -10.21 -2.19 -2.07
C ILE A 120 -11.72 -2.35 -2.18
N VAL A 121 -12.45 -1.24 -2.07
CA VAL A 121 -13.91 -1.20 -2.12
C VAL A 121 -14.36 -0.71 -3.49
N VAL A 122 -15.03 -1.59 -4.24
CA VAL A 122 -15.48 -1.35 -5.62
C VAL A 122 -16.92 -1.86 -5.75
N ASP A 123 -17.85 -0.98 -6.12
CA ASP A 123 -19.28 -1.32 -6.33
C ASP A 123 -19.95 -2.07 -5.16
N GLY A 124 -19.51 -1.78 -3.93
CA GLY A 124 -20.01 -2.45 -2.71
C GLY A 124 -19.37 -3.81 -2.43
N GLU A 125 -18.48 -4.30 -3.30
CA GLU A 125 -17.62 -5.44 -3.03
C GLU A 125 -16.32 -4.97 -2.36
N THR A 126 -15.81 -5.75 -1.42
CA THR A 126 -14.51 -5.50 -0.77
C THR A 126 -13.56 -6.65 -1.12
N VAL A 127 -12.42 -6.30 -1.69
CA VAL A 127 -11.30 -7.21 -1.91
C VAL A 127 -10.23 -6.91 -0.87
N THR A 128 -9.76 -7.93 -0.17
CA THR A 128 -8.84 -7.78 0.96
C THR A 128 -7.52 -8.50 0.67
N TYR A 129 -6.42 -7.83 1.00
CA TYR A 129 -5.07 -8.38 0.89
C TYR A 129 -4.30 -8.17 2.18
N ASP A 130 -3.87 -9.25 2.81
CA ASP A 130 -2.88 -9.21 3.89
C ASP A 130 -1.47 -9.20 3.27
N LYS A 131 -0.63 -8.26 3.70
CA LYS A 131 0.63 -7.94 3.04
C LYS A 131 1.77 -7.77 4.04
N GLY A 132 2.95 -8.26 3.67
CA GLY A 132 4.20 -8.08 4.41
C GLY A 132 5.23 -7.17 3.74
N THR A 133 5.05 -6.89 2.45
CA THR A 133 5.98 -6.11 1.63
C THR A 133 5.37 -4.78 1.24
N PHE A 134 6.08 -3.69 1.48
CA PHE A 134 5.74 -2.34 1.05
C PHE A 134 7.06 -1.67 0.66
N LEU A 135 7.23 -1.32 -0.62
CA LEU A 135 8.48 -0.76 -1.13
C LEU A 135 8.43 0.76 -1.15
N VAL A 136 9.52 1.40 -0.73
CA VAL A 136 9.65 2.86 -0.73
C VAL A 136 10.77 3.24 -1.68
N TYR A 137 10.48 4.16 -2.60
CA TYR A 137 11.43 4.72 -3.54
C TYR A 137 11.53 6.23 -3.35
N ASP A 138 12.72 6.78 -3.58
CA ASP A 138 12.90 8.23 -3.70
C ASP A 138 12.43 8.76 -5.07
N GLU A 139 12.58 10.07 -5.26
CA GLU A 139 12.22 10.77 -6.48
C GLU A 139 13.01 10.30 -7.70
N GLU A 140 14.26 9.86 -7.51
CA GLU A 140 15.13 9.32 -8.55
C GLU A 140 14.78 7.86 -8.92
N GLY A 141 14.01 7.19 -8.06
CA GLY A 141 13.57 5.80 -8.21
C GLY A 141 14.48 4.79 -7.53
N ASP A 142 15.38 5.24 -6.65
CA ASP A 142 16.23 4.37 -5.85
C ASP A 142 15.46 3.83 -4.64
N LEU A 143 15.70 2.55 -4.33
CA LEU A 143 14.99 1.86 -3.25
C LEU A 143 15.50 2.29 -1.87
N LEU A 144 14.63 2.92 -1.10
CA LEU A 144 14.83 3.28 0.31
C LEU A 144 14.58 2.06 1.21
N ARG A 145 15.55 1.13 1.24
CA ARG A 145 15.44 -0.14 1.99
C ARG A 145 15.12 0.05 3.48
N ALA A 146 15.68 1.08 4.12
CA ALA A 146 15.44 1.35 5.55
C ALA A 146 14.00 1.82 5.84
N GLN A 147 13.36 2.47 4.86
CA GLN A 147 11.97 2.91 4.95
C GLN A 147 10.99 1.85 4.44
N SER A 148 11.46 0.82 3.74
CA SER A 148 10.61 -0.24 3.20
C SER A 148 10.22 -1.29 4.25
N LEU A 149 9.11 -1.99 3.99
CA LEU A 149 8.82 -3.30 4.57
C LEU A 149 9.29 -4.37 3.60
N ILE A 150 10.37 -5.06 3.95
CA ILE A 150 10.89 -6.19 3.17
C ILE A 150 10.80 -7.43 4.08
N PRO A 151 10.11 -8.51 3.66
CA PRO A 151 10.08 -9.76 4.40
C PRO A 151 11.49 -10.35 4.51
N SER A 152 11.80 -10.92 5.68
CA SER A 152 13.05 -11.63 5.94
C SER A 152 13.13 -12.86 5.01
N GLY A 153 13.89 -12.77 3.91
CA GLY A 153 14.03 -13.86 2.93
C GLY A 153 13.81 -13.46 1.47
N VAL A 154 13.47 -12.20 1.18
CA VAL A 154 13.44 -11.68 -0.19
C VAL A 154 14.79 -11.03 -0.50
N GLU A 155 15.58 -11.66 -1.39
CA GLU A 155 16.64 -10.96 -2.12
C GLU A 155 15.97 -10.13 -3.23
N LEU A 156 16.15 -8.81 -3.17
CA LEU A 156 15.77 -7.85 -4.22
C LEU A 156 16.98 -7.62 -5.12
#